data_AF-A0A530QJD3-F1
#
_entry.id   AF-A0A530QJD3-F1
#
_cell.length_a   1.000
_cell.length_b   1.000
_cell.length_c   1.000
_cell.angle_alpha   90.00
_cell.angle_beta   90.00
_cell.angle_gamma   90.00
#
_symmetry.space_group_name_H-M   'P 1'
#
loop_
_entity.id
_entity.type
_entity.pdbx_description
1 polymer ?
#
loop_
_entity_poly.entity_id
_entity_poly.type
_entity_poly.pdbx_seq_one_letter_code
_entity_poly.pdbx_strand_id
1 'polypeptide(L)'
;LQGLLRERGLSSTGDYLFGAIGLNRLYTQSGTTGNPILFAVIFVLAGLVVGLVATLVFNLPMVVGFIAFFVVGFVLPLLVLRRARNKRILKFARQLPDALDMIVRSLKAGHPTSVAISLVSREMPDPIGTEFGIV
;
A
#
# COMPACT_ATOMS: atom_id res chain seq x y z
N LEU A 1 0.79 10.97 22.04
CA LEU A 1 1.20 11.19 20.63
C LEU A 1 2.36 10.30 20.18
N GLN A 2 3.35 9.96 21.03
CA GLN A 2 4.46 9.06 20.66
C GLN A 2 4.09 7.56 20.56
N GLY A 3 2.95 7.14 21.12
CA GLY A 3 2.49 5.74 21.06
C GLY A 3 1.93 5.31 19.69
N LEU A 4 1.27 6.22 18.97
CA LEU A 4 0.62 5.91 17.68
C LEU A 4 1.60 5.83 16.49
N LEU A 5 2.84 6.30 16.67
CA LEU A 5 3.90 6.16 15.67
C LEU A 5 4.57 4.77 15.74
N ARG A 6 4.44 4.06 16.86
CA ARG A 6 5.07 2.75 17.10
C ARG A 6 4.28 1.59 16.51
N GLU A 7 2.96 1.73 16.40
CA GLU A 7 2.08 0.76 15.71
C GLU A 7 2.20 0.79 14.18
N ARG A 8 2.83 1.83 13.61
CA ARG A 8 2.99 1.99 12.15
C ARG A 8 4.28 1.42 11.57
N GLY A 9 5.03 0.62 12.34
CA GLY A 9 6.21 -0.10 11.81
C GLY A 9 7.35 0.81 11.35
N LEU A 10 7.41 2.07 11.81
CA LEU A 10 8.53 2.96 11.57
C LEU A 10 9.61 2.68 12.62
N SER A 11 10.31 1.55 12.46
CA SER A 11 11.55 1.31 13.19
C SER A 11 12.58 2.35 12.74
N SER A 12 13.11 3.05 13.74
CA SER A 12 14.17 4.05 13.71
C SER A 12 15.54 3.50 13.27
N THR A 13 15.60 2.74 12.18
CA THR A 13 16.85 2.25 11.60
C THR A 13 16.88 2.66 10.13
N GLY A 14 17.49 3.82 9.90
CA GLY A 14 17.90 4.24 8.57
C GLY A 14 18.96 3.27 8.06
N ASP A 15 18.61 2.52 7.02
CA ASP A 15 19.57 2.09 6.01
C ASP A 15 18.84 2.09 4.67
N TYR A 16 18.87 3.28 4.09
CA TYR A 16 18.37 3.58 2.76
C TYR A 16 19.33 2.98 1.73
N LEU A 17 19.12 1.73 1.33
CA LEU A 17 19.80 1.17 0.15
C LEU A 17 19.09 1.61 -1.13
N PHE A 18 19.38 2.86 -1.51
CA PHE A 18 19.45 3.51 -2.83
C PHE A 18 18.42 3.27 -3.97
N GLY A 19 17.53 2.28 -3.92
CA GLY A 19 16.44 2.06 -4.90
C GLY A 19 15.03 2.04 -4.30
N ALA A 20 14.93 2.04 -2.96
CA ALA A 20 13.71 1.73 -2.22
C ALA A 20 12.76 2.92 -1.97
N ILE A 21 13.06 4.14 -2.43
CA ILE A 21 12.22 5.32 -2.14
C ILE A 21 10.88 5.24 -2.89
N GLY A 22 10.89 4.79 -4.15
CA GLY A 22 9.68 4.59 -4.96
C GLY A 22 8.85 3.39 -4.47
N LEU A 23 9.52 2.28 -4.12
CA LEU A 23 8.87 1.08 -3.62
C LEU A 23 8.22 1.31 -2.25
N ASN A 24 8.91 2.03 -1.36
CA ASN A 24 8.38 2.36 -0.04
C ASN A 24 7.16 3.28 -0.15
N ARG A 25 7.19 4.29 -1.04
CA ARG A 25 6.01 5.12 -1.35
C ARG A 25 4.85 4.30 -1.92
N LEU A 26 5.13 3.36 -2.82
CA LEU A 26 4.10 2.45 -3.36
C LEU A 26 3.52 1.55 -2.28
N TYR A 27 4.35 1.02 -1.38
CA TYR A 27 3.94 0.16 -0.29
C TYR A 27 3.06 0.91 0.72
N THR A 28 3.49 2.09 1.18
CA THR A 28 2.69 2.96 2.06
C THR A 28 1.40 3.43 1.40
N GLN A 29 1.41 3.77 0.10
CA GLN A 29 0.20 4.18 -0.62
C GLN A 29 -0.78 3.02 -0.86
N SER A 30 -0.29 1.79 -0.97
CA SER A 30 -1.11 0.61 -1.23
C SER A 30 -1.99 0.21 -0.06
N GLY A 31 -1.73 0.73 1.15
CA GLY A 31 -2.51 0.43 2.35
C GLY A 31 -2.31 -1.00 2.88
N THR A 32 -1.30 -1.73 2.38
CA THR A 32 -0.92 -3.04 2.92
C THR A 32 -0.24 -2.86 4.26
N THR A 33 -0.86 -3.36 5.32
CA THR A 33 -0.29 -3.40 6.67
C THR A 33 0.85 -4.42 6.72
N GLY A 34 2.06 -4.00 7.09
CA GLY A 34 3.20 -4.91 7.25
C GLY A 34 4.57 -4.25 7.04
N ASN A 35 5.63 -5.03 7.21
CA ASN A 35 7.00 -4.57 6.99
C ASN A 35 7.35 -4.66 5.48
N PRO A 36 7.69 -3.53 4.80
CA PRO A 36 8.03 -3.53 3.38
C PRO A 36 9.24 -4.41 3.05
N ILE A 37 10.17 -4.57 3.99
CA ILE A 37 11.33 -5.45 3.84
C ILE A 37 10.87 -6.91 3.86
N LEU A 38 10.01 -7.29 4.80
CA LEU A 38 9.48 -8.66 4.89
C LEU A 38 8.71 -9.02 3.61
N PHE A 39 7.93 -8.10 3.07
CA PHE A 39 7.25 -8.28 1.79
C PHE A 39 8.26 -8.51 0.66
N ALA A 40 9.27 -7.65 0.50
CA ALA A 40 10.29 -7.81 -0.53
C ALA A 40 11.06 -9.13 -0.39
N VAL A 41 11.44 -9.52 0.83
CA VAL A 41 12.14 -10.77 1.13
C VAL A 41 11.28 -11.98 0.76
N ILE A 42 9.98 -11.99 1.09
CA ILE A 42 9.07 -13.07 0.70
C ILE A 42 9.04 -13.23 -0.82
N PHE A 43 8.93 -12.14 -1.58
CA PHE A 43 8.89 -12.22 -3.04
C PHE A 43 10.22 -12.68 -3.64
N VAL A 44 11.35 -12.20 -3.12
CA VAL A 44 12.67 -12.66 -3.57
C VAL A 44 12.86 -14.15 -3.27
N LEU A 45 12.51 -14.61 -2.07
CA LEU A 45 12.59 -16.02 -1.70
C LEU A 45 11.63 -16.88 -2.54
N ALA A 46 10.39 -16.41 -2.75
CA ALA A 46 9.43 -17.09 -3.62
C ALA A 46 9.94 -17.17 -5.06
N GLY A 47 10.53 -16.10 -5.59
CA GLY A 47 11.17 -16.10 -6.90
C GLY A 47 12.32 -17.09 -6.98
N LEU A 48 13.13 -17.20 -5.92
CA LEU A 48 14.24 -18.14 -5.86
C LEU A 48 13.73 -19.58 -5.90
N VAL A 49 12.74 -19.90 -5.08
CA VAL A 49 12.09 -21.21 -5.06
C VAL A 49 11.49 -21.53 -6.43
N VAL A 50 10.74 -20.62 -7.04
CA VAL A 50 10.14 -20.84 -8.37
C VAL A 50 11.21 -21.05 -9.45
N GLY A 51 12.26 -20.24 -9.45
CA GLY A 51 13.37 -20.37 -10.40
C GLY A 51 14.11 -21.71 -10.25
N LEU A 52 14.34 -22.15 -9.01
CA LEU A 52 15.02 -23.42 -8.71
C LEU A 52 14.13 -24.63 -9.04
N VAL A 53 12.83 -24.55 -8.75
CA VAL A 53 11.88 -25.61 -9.11
C VAL A 53 11.77 -25.73 -10.63
N ALA A 54 11.72 -24.61 -11.35
CA ALA A 54 11.70 -24.61 -12.82
C ALA A 54 12.91 -25.35 -13.41
N THR A 55 14.12 -25.13 -12.87
CA THR A 55 15.33 -25.76 -13.41
C THR A 55 15.54 -27.19 -12.91
N LEU A 56 15.38 -27.44 -11.61
CA LEU A 56 15.71 -28.73 -10.99
C LEU A 56 14.60 -29.78 -11.14
N VAL A 57 13.33 -29.37 -11.06
CA VAL A 57 12.20 -30.32 -11.11
C VAL A 57 11.71 -30.50 -12.54
N PHE A 58 11.59 -29.41 -13.30
CA PHE A 58 11.09 -29.46 -14.67
C PHE A 58 12.20 -29.58 -15.74
N ASN A 59 13.47 -29.67 -15.32
CA ASN A 59 14.64 -29.76 -16.21
C ASN A 59 14.68 -28.63 -17.27
N LEU A 60 14.11 -27.46 -16.94
CA LEU A 60 14.10 -26.31 -17.84
C LEU A 60 15.50 -25.70 -17.95
N PRO A 61 15.83 -25.05 -19.09
CA PRO A 61 17.09 -24.35 -19.24
C PRO A 61 17.31 -23.35 -18.11
N MET A 62 18.55 -23.19 -17.68
CA MET A 62 18.91 -22.27 -16.58
C MET A 62 18.45 -20.83 -16.85
N VAL A 63 18.44 -20.43 -18.13
CA VAL A 63 17.89 -19.15 -18.60
C VAL A 63 16.42 -18.96 -18.19
N VAL A 64 15.60 -20.00 -18.33
CA VAL A 64 14.17 -19.96 -17.96
C VAL A 64 14.01 -19.82 -16.45
N GLY A 65 14.85 -20.50 -15.66
CA GLY A 65 14.89 -20.36 -14.21
C GLY A 65 15.21 -18.93 -13.76
N PHE A 66 16.22 -18.30 -14.39
CA PHE A 66 16.56 -16.90 -14.12
C PHE A 66 15.43 -15.94 -14.48
N ILE A 67 14.79 -16.12 -15.63
CA ILE A 67 13.64 -15.30 -16.02
C ILE A 67 12.51 -15.45 -14.99
N ALA A 68 12.19 -16.68 -14.58
CA ALA A 68 11.16 -16.94 -13.58
C ALA A 68 11.48 -16.28 -12.23
N PHE A 69 12.74 -16.36 -11.78
CA PHE A 69 13.22 -15.67 -10.58
C PHE A 69 12.99 -14.15 -10.66
N PHE A 70 13.41 -13.51 -11.75
CA PHE A 70 13.27 -12.06 -11.91
C PHE A 70 11.81 -11.62 -11.99
N VAL A 71 10.99 -12.37 -12.72
CA VAL A 71 9.56 -12.06 -12.87
C VAL A 71 8.84 -12.16 -11.53
N VAL A 72 9.02 -13.26 -10.80
CA VAL A 72 8.34 -13.47 -9.51
C VAL A 72 8.93 -12.57 -8.42
N GLY A 73 10.26 -12.43 -8.39
CA GLY A 73 10.97 -11.69 -7.34
C GLY A 73 10.83 -10.17 -7.43
N PHE A 74 10.73 -9.61 -8.64
CA PHE A 74 10.75 -8.15 -8.83
C PHE A 74 9.55 -7.60 -9.60
N VAL A 75 9.12 -8.26 -10.67
CA VAL A 75 8.02 -7.74 -11.50
C VAL A 75 6.67 -7.92 -10.80
N LEU A 76 6.42 -9.11 -10.26
CA LEU A 76 5.17 -9.46 -9.60
C LEU A 76 4.85 -8.58 -8.38
N PRO A 77 5.77 -8.34 -7.42
CA PRO A 77 5.48 -7.45 -6.30
C PRO A 77 5.17 -6.02 -6.75
N LEU A 78 5.86 -5.50 -7.76
CA LEU A 78 5.58 -4.18 -8.32
C LEU A 78 4.16 -4.09 -8.90
N LEU A 79 3.72 -5.11 -9.63
CA LEU A 79 2.37 -5.17 -10.19
C LEU A 79 1.30 -5.27 -9.11
N VAL A 80 1.53 -6.09 -8.07
CA VAL A 80 0.63 -6.22 -6.92
C VAL A 80 0.44 -4.87 -6.22
N LEU A 81 1.54 -4.18 -5.89
CA LEU A 81 1.51 -2.87 -5.26
C LEU A 81 0.79 -1.82 -6.13
N ARG A 82 1.10 -1.77 -7.42
CA ARG A 82 0.43 -0.85 -8.37
C ARG A 82 -1.06 -1.10 -8.46
N ARG A 83 -1.48 -2.37 -8.52
CA ARG A 83 -2.90 -2.76 -8.56
C ARG A 83 -3.62 -2.38 -7.27
N ALA A 84 -3.02 -2.65 -6.12
CA ALA A 84 -3.56 -2.28 -4.82
C ALA A 84 -3.73 -0.75 -4.69
N ARG A 85 -2.71 0.03 -5.06
CA ARG A 85 -2.78 1.50 -5.10
C ARG A 85 -3.91 1.99 -6.00
N ASN A 86 -4.00 1.51 -7.23
CA ASN A 86 -5.03 1.94 -8.17
C ASN A 86 -6.44 1.60 -7.68
N LYS A 87 -6.61 0.43 -7.05
CA LYS A 87 -7.88 0.04 -6.43
C LYS A 87 -8.27 1.00 -5.30
N ARG A 88 -7.32 1.41 -4.46
CA ARG A 88 -7.55 2.38 -3.37
C ARG A 88 -7.93 3.77 -3.91
N ILE A 89 -7.22 4.26 -4.93
CA ILE A 89 -7.53 5.54 -5.59
C ILE A 89 -8.94 5.52 -6.22
N LEU A 90 -9.28 4.42 -6.91
CA LEU A 90 -10.61 4.29 -7.51
C LEU A 90 -11.71 4.24 -6.45
N LYS A 91 -11.46 3.55 -5.32
CA LYS A 91 -12.40 3.53 -4.19
C LYS A 91 -12.57 4.93 -3.58
N PHE A 92 -11.48 5.67 -3.40
CA PHE A 92 -11.51 7.07 -2.94
C PHE A 92 -12.37 7.94 -3.88
N ALA A 93 -12.10 7.91 -5.18
CA ALA A 93 -12.82 8.70 -6.16
C ALA A 93 -14.34 8.41 -6.17
N ARG A 94 -14.72 7.14 -5.96
CA ARG A 94 -16.13 6.74 -5.87
C ARG A 94 -16.83 7.23 -4.61
N GLN A 95 -16.11 7.34 -3.50
CA GLN A 95 -16.66 7.79 -2.22
C GLN A 95 -16.67 9.32 -2.07
N LEU A 96 -15.94 10.04 -2.94
CA LEU A 96 -15.77 11.49 -2.85
C LEU A 96 -17.08 12.28 -2.91
N PRO A 97 -18.06 11.95 -3.79
CA PRO A 97 -19.35 12.62 -3.81
C PRO A 97 -20.09 12.50 -2.48
N ASP A 98 -20.13 11.30 -1.89
CA ASP A 98 -20.79 11.05 -0.61
C ASP A 98 -20.15 11.86 0.53
N ALA A 99 -18.81 11.94 0.55
CA ALA A 99 -18.08 12.75 1.52
C ALA A 99 -18.43 14.24 1.39
N LEU A 100 -18.47 14.76 0.17
CA LEU A 100 -18.83 16.15 -0.10
C LEU A 100 -20.29 16.44 0.27
N ASP A 101 -21.21 15.53 -0.03
CA ASP A 101 -22.61 15.65 0.36
C ASP A 101 -22.76 15.73 1.87
N MET A 102 -22.00 14.94 2.62
CA MET A 102 -22.02 14.99 4.08
C MET A 102 -21.47 16.32 4.62
N ILE A 103 -20.37 16.83 4.04
CA ILE A 103 -19.82 18.14 4.37
C ILE A 103 -20.86 19.23 4.10
N VAL A 104 -21.47 19.25 2.92
CA VAL A 104 -22.47 20.24 2.53
C VAL A 104 -23.68 20.20 3.46
N ARG A 105 -24.17 19.01 3.83
CA ARG A 105 -25.27 18.86 4.80
C ARG A 105 -24.90 19.41 6.17
N SER A 106 -23.69 19.11 6.66
CA SER A 106 -23.19 19.64 7.93
C SER A 106 -23.08 21.16 7.92
N LEU A 107 -22.57 21.75 6.83
CA LEU A 107 -22.45 23.19 6.67
C LEU A 107 -23.82 23.87 6.56
N LYS A 108 -24.79 23.26 5.85
CA LYS A 108 -26.17 23.76 5.78
C LYS A 108 -26.88 23.74 7.13
N ALA A 109 -26.51 22.82 8.02
CA ALA A 109 -26.99 22.80 9.41
C ALA A 109 -26.33 23.86 10.31
N GLY A 110 -25.37 24.64 9.79
CA GLY A 110 -24.68 25.70 10.52
C GLY A 110 -23.46 25.23 11.31
N HIS A 111 -23.02 23.97 11.16
CA HIS A 111 -21.82 23.50 11.86
C HIS A 111 -20.53 24.10 11.25
N PRO A 112 -19.50 24.35 12.08
CA PRO A 112 -18.18 24.74 11.58
C PRO A 112 -17.59 23.71 10.61
N THR A 113 -16.77 24.17 9.66
CA THR A 113 -16.08 23.33 8.67
C THR A 113 -15.20 22.25 9.31
N SER A 114 -14.56 22.56 10.44
CA SER A 114 -13.76 21.59 11.21
C SER A 114 -14.60 20.42 11.74
N VAL A 115 -15.85 20.68 12.16
CA VAL A 115 -16.78 19.64 12.61
C VAL A 115 -17.20 18.78 11.41
N ALA A 116 -17.51 19.39 10.26
CA ALA A 116 -17.88 18.67 9.05
C ALA A 116 -16.76 17.72 8.57
N ILE A 117 -15.50 18.17 8.60
CA ILE A 117 -14.33 17.36 8.25
C ILE A 117 -14.11 16.22 9.26
N SER A 118 -14.25 16.51 10.56
CA SER A 118 -14.15 15.51 11.63
C SER A 118 -15.27 14.44 11.53
N LEU A 119 -16.46 14.84 11.09
CA LEU A 119 -17.56 13.92 10.85
C LEU A 119 -17.21 12.97 9.69
N VAL A 120 -16.72 13.50 8.57
CA VAL A 120 -16.26 12.69 7.42
C VAL A 120 -15.17 11.71 7.82
N SER A 121 -14.18 12.16 8.59
CA SER A 121 -13.06 11.29 8.98
C SER A 121 -13.49 10.10 9.86
N ARG A 122 -14.58 10.25 10.62
CA ARG A 122 -15.10 9.22 11.54
C ARG A 122 -16.17 8.33 10.93
N GLU A 123 -17.05 8.89 10.09
CA GLU A 123 -18.21 8.16 9.56
C GLU A 123 -17.95 7.54 8.18
N MET A 124 -17.02 8.10 7.38
CA MET A 124 -16.72 7.54 6.06
C MET A 124 -15.77 6.35 6.15
N PRO A 125 -16.05 5.26 5.41
CA PRO A 125 -15.15 4.13 5.34
C PRO A 125 -13.83 4.49 4.62
N ASP A 126 -12.77 3.73 4.92
CA ASP A 126 -11.49 3.88 4.25
C ASP A 126 -11.61 3.71 2.71
N PRO A 127 -10.87 4.49 1.90
CA PRO A 127 -9.77 5.38 2.28
C PRO A 127 -10.15 6.81 2.72
N ILE A 128 -11.37 7.29 2.50
CA ILE A 128 -11.72 8.69 2.82
C ILE A 128 -11.58 8.99 4.31
N GLY A 129 -12.10 8.14 5.19
CA GLY A 129 -12.00 8.34 6.65
C GLY A 129 -10.56 8.58 7.11
N THR A 130 -9.64 7.68 6.71
CA THR A 130 -8.21 7.83 6.98
C THR A 130 -7.61 9.12 6.41
N GLU A 131 -7.84 9.46 5.14
CA GLU A 131 -7.21 10.64 4.52
C GLU A 131 -7.71 11.96 5.13
N PHE A 132 -9.00 12.05 5.47
CA PHE A 132 -9.58 13.21 6.14
C PHE A 132 -9.31 13.24 7.65
N GLY A 133 -8.89 12.13 8.26
CA GLY A 133 -8.51 12.05 9.67
C GLY A 133 -7.05 12.41 9.95
N ILE A 134 -6.23 12.60 8.90
CA ILE A 134 -4.85 13.12 9.02
C ILE A 134 -4.84 14.64 9.20
N VAL A 135 -5.90 15.32 8.74
CA VAL A 135 -6.02 16.79 8.69
C VAL A 135 -6.54 17.38 9.99
#